data_AF-A0A7V6D035-F1
#
_entry.id   AF-A0A7V6D035-F1
#
_cell.length_a   1.000
_cell.length_b   1.000
_cell.length_c   1.000
_cell.angle_alpha   90.00
_cell.angle_beta   90.00
_cell.angle_gamma   90.00
#
_symmetry.space_group_name_H-M   'P 1'
#
loop_
_entity.id
_entity.type
_entity.pdbx_description
1 polymer ?
#
loop_
_entity_poly.entity_id
_entity_poly.type
_entity_poly.pdbx_seq_one_letter_code
_entity_poly.pdbx_strand_id
1 'polypeptide(L)'
;MGDVRQVEPKRKLEVPPPPGLPFGPLSKPRVDSPTAEASQIEKGEPQCFEFLVFKEVRRYLSAREITAFEKLVFPYLKSKPNPQKSPYIPPEERRNDLNTLKKAQEKGRSEPLEKKINYIRAKIFEALLSTLMELYWMPNEVFITETSELDDWLNGADAVLETKSLLAIIDFTSQRDKEALHRKIEKIFNRIDSGNLGQLRYFESQFARRMLPPLRMIPSVIVGLSQANIETLLDLYFRKDTKAIQNHWVKYAIAEEILKQVEFFKRYINNPHRKNYRPDVAQRMSAAYDNLGKSIQRLITLNPSQEEKEMTAARGRPDTVYQLIMQAVI
;
A
#
# COMPACT_ATOMS: atom_id res chain seq x y z
N MET A 1 -67.11 7.11 14.09
CA MET A 1 -66.61 6.69 12.77
C MET A 1 -65.38 7.54 12.46
N GLY A 2 -64.19 7.04 12.79
CA GLY A 2 -62.93 7.74 12.59
C GLY A 2 -62.18 7.09 11.43
N ASP A 3 -61.76 7.91 10.48
CA ASP A 3 -61.21 7.55 9.18
C ASP A 3 -59.76 7.04 9.32
N VAL A 4 -59.55 5.74 9.10
CA VAL A 4 -58.24 5.08 9.22
C VAL A 4 -57.51 5.22 7.88
N ARG A 5 -56.61 6.20 7.79
CA ARG A 5 -55.70 6.34 6.64
C ARG A 5 -54.69 5.20 6.62
N GLN A 6 -54.74 4.39 5.57
CA GLN A 6 -53.75 3.36 5.29
C GLN A 6 -52.38 4.01 5.02
N VAL A 7 -51.38 3.59 5.79
CA VAL A 7 -49.98 4.00 5.61
C VAL A 7 -49.35 3.06 4.58
N GLU A 8 -48.98 3.59 3.41
CA GLU A 8 -48.29 2.81 2.38
C GLU A 8 -46.90 2.35 2.88
N PRO A 9 -46.50 1.10 2.57
CA PRO A 9 -45.22 0.57 2.98
C PRO A 9 -44.08 1.28 2.23
N LYS A 10 -43.12 1.82 2.99
CA LYS A 10 -41.89 2.43 2.48
C LYS A 10 -41.17 1.44 1.55
N ARG A 11 -41.01 1.83 0.27
CA ARG A 11 -40.17 1.12 -0.71
C ARG A 11 -38.77 0.91 -0.12
N LYS A 12 -38.34 -0.36 -0.04
CA LYS A 12 -36.94 -0.70 0.23
C LYS A 12 -36.10 -0.10 -0.89
N LEU A 13 -35.22 0.84 -0.53
CA LEU A 13 -34.15 1.30 -1.42
C LEU A 13 -33.20 0.12 -1.64
N GLU A 14 -33.25 -0.48 -2.83
CA GLU A 14 -32.24 -1.43 -3.27
C GLU A 14 -30.91 -0.70 -3.41
N VAL A 15 -29.98 -1.01 -2.51
CA VAL A 15 -28.60 -0.52 -2.61
C VAL A 15 -27.91 -1.38 -3.67
N PRO A 16 -27.39 -0.80 -4.77
CA PRO A 16 -26.71 -1.59 -5.78
C PRO A 16 -25.45 -2.24 -5.16
N PRO A 17 -25.14 -3.50 -5.54
CA PRO A 17 -23.89 -4.12 -5.12
C PRO A 17 -22.70 -3.27 -5.57
N PRO A 18 -21.58 -3.25 -4.81
CA PRO A 18 -20.37 -2.59 -5.27
C PRO A 18 -19.98 -3.18 -6.64
N PRO A 19 -19.57 -2.35 -7.61
CA PRO A 19 -19.24 -2.84 -8.94
C PRO A 19 -18.15 -3.90 -8.83
N GLY A 20 -18.49 -5.13 -9.21
CA GLY A 20 -17.49 -6.17 -9.41
C GLY A 20 -16.48 -5.67 -10.42
N LEU A 21 -15.20 -5.71 -10.08
CA LEU A 21 -14.15 -5.27 -10.99
C LEU A 21 -14.21 -6.14 -12.27
N PRO A 22 -14.26 -5.54 -13.47
CA PRO A 22 -14.48 -6.28 -14.72
C PRO A 22 -13.17 -6.93 -15.17
N PHE A 23 -12.74 -7.98 -14.48
CA PHE A 23 -11.58 -8.75 -14.87
C PHE A 23 -12.01 -10.08 -15.47
N GLY A 24 -11.81 -10.24 -16.79
CA GLY A 24 -11.88 -11.54 -17.45
C GLY A 24 -10.74 -12.46 -17.00
N PRO A 25 -10.76 -13.75 -17.37
CA PRO A 25 -9.70 -14.70 -17.03
C PRO A 25 -8.39 -14.30 -17.72
N LEU A 26 -7.51 -13.60 -16.99
CA LEU A 26 -6.15 -13.26 -17.43
C LEU A 26 -5.14 -14.10 -16.62
N SER A 27 -4.34 -14.90 -17.30
CA SER A 27 -3.10 -15.45 -16.73
C SER A 27 -2.09 -14.32 -16.57
N LYS A 28 -1.32 -14.30 -15.46
CA LYS A 28 -0.20 -13.36 -15.35
C LYS A 28 0.72 -13.57 -16.56
N PRO A 29 1.16 -12.51 -17.26
CA PRO A 29 2.28 -12.65 -18.17
C PRO A 29 3.46 -13.24 -17.40
N ARG A 30 4.26 -14.08 -18.07
CA ARG A 30 5.58 -14.46 -17.54
C ARG A 30 6.32 -13.15 -17.26
N VAL A 31 6.62 -12.90 -15.98
CA VAL A 31 7.58 -11.87 -15.62
C VAL A 31 8.90 -12.44 -16.10
N ASP A 32 9.36 -12.00 -17.26
CA ASP A 32 10.71 -12.34 -17.70
C ASP A 32 11.64 -11.86 -16.59
N SER A 33 12.44 -12.79 -16.06
CA SER A 33 13.48 -12.47 -15.09
C SER A 33 14.29 -11.31 -15.69
N PRO A 34 14.71 -10.30 -14.91
CA PRO A 34 15.40 -9.14 -15.45
C PRO A 34 16.61 -9.61 -16.25
N THR A 35 16.44 -9.66 -17.58
CA THR A 35 17.47 -10.03 -18.53
C THR A 35 18.50 -8.92 -18.49
N ALA A 36 19.74 -9.26 -18.82
CA ALA A 36 20.90 -8.36 -18.79
C ALA A 36 20.80 -7.15 -19.76
N GLU A 37 19.61 -6.83 -20.27
CA GLU A 37 19.28 -5.71 -21.16
C GLU A 37 18.94 -4.40 -20.42
N ALA A 38 19.18 -4.32 -19.11
CA ALA A 38 19.12 -3.06 -18.37
C ALA A 38 20.26 -2.07 -18.74
N SER A 39 21.09 -2.38 -19.74
CA SER A 39 22.29 -1.60 -20.11
C SER A 39 22.11 -0.61 -21.27
N GLN A 40 20.89 -0.42 -21.78
CA GLN A 40 20.60 0.62 -22.79
C GLN A 40 19.37 1.45 -22.40
N ILE A 41 19.45 2.04 -21.21
CA ILE A 41 18.49 3.04 -20.76
C ILE A 41 18.84 4.38 -21.42
N GLU A 42 17.94 4.89 -22.26
CA GLU A 42 18.04 6.22 -22.89
C GLU A 42 18.32 7.33 -21.86
N LYS A 43 19.15 8.30 -22.27
CA LYS A 43 19.89 9.28 -21.45
C LYS A 43 19.04 10.42 -20.85
N GLY A 44 17.91 10.11 -20.21
CA GLY A 44 17.13 11.08 -19.43
C GLY A 44 17.14 10.75 -17.94
N GLU A 45 17.82 11.55 -17.12
CA GLU A 45 17.63 11.51 -15.67
C GLU A 45 16.16 11.84 -15.33
N PRO A 46 15.45 11.00 -14.54
CA PRO A 46 14.11 11.30 -14.05
C PRO A 46 14.09 12.67 -13.35
N GLN A 47 13.06 13.46 -13.62
CA GLN A 47 12.87 14.77 -12.99
C GLN A 47 11.91 14.71 -11.78
N CYS A 48 11.64 13.51 -11.26
CA CYS A 48 10.80 13.28 -10.09
C CYS A 48 11.46 13.78 -8.81
N PHE A 49 10.64 14.07 -7.80
CA PHE A 49 11.10 14.61 -6.52
C PHE A 49 12.12 13.69 -5.83
N GLU A 50 11.85 12.39 -5.81
CA GLU A 50 12.69 11.36 -5.19
C GLU A 50 14.11 11.39 -5.74
N PHE A 51 14.25 11.47 -7.07
CA PHE A 51 15.56 11.48 -7.70
C PHE A 51 16.32 12.78 -7.42
N LEU A 52 15.62 13.91 -7.37
CA LEU A 52 16.24 15.20 -7.01
C LEU A 52 16.73 15.20 -5.56
N VAL A 53 15.93 14.69 -4.63
CA VAL A 53 16.33 14.54 -3.22
C VAL A 53 17.50 13.57 -3.11
N PHE A 54 17.47 12.45 -3.85
CA PHE A 54 18.58 11.50 -3.88
C PHE A 54 19.88 12.16 -4.32
N LYS A 55 19.88 12.95 -5.40
CA LYS A 55 21.08 13.67 -5.86
C LYS A 55 21.64 14.60 -4.78
N GLU A 56 20.76 15.31 -4.07
CA GLU A 56 21.16 16.21 -3.00
C GLU A 56 21.81 15.46 -1.83
N VAL A 57 21.25 14.33 -1.42
CA VAL A 57 21.70 13.61 -0.21
C VAL A 57 22.67 12.45 -0.50
N ARG A 58 22.96 12.15 -1.76
CA ARG A 58 23.74 10.97 -2.19
C ARG A 58 25.05 10.79 -1.41
N ARG A 59 25.77 11.88 -1.13
CA ARG A 59 27.05 11.87 -0.40
C ARG A 59 26.96 11.44 1.07
N TYR A 60 25.74 11.42 1.63
CA TYR A 60 25.47 11.03 3.02
C TYR A 60 24.93 9.59 3.12
N LEU A 61 24.73 8.93 1.99
CA LEU A 61 24.28 7.55 1.92
C LEU A 61 25.49 6.61 1.86
N SER A 62 25.35 5.44 2.47
CA SER A 62 26.31 4.35 2.30
C SER A 62 26.31 3.84 0.86
N ALA A 63 27.41 3.21 0.42
CA ALA A 63 27.49 2.58 -0.89
C ALA A 63 26.37 1.56 -1.14
N ARG A 64 25.94 0.85 -0.07
CA ARG A 64 24.82 -0.10 -0.10
C ARG A 64 23.49 0.61 -0.36
N GLU A 65 23.21 1.72 0.33
CA GLU A 65 21.98 2.51 0.11
C GLU A 65 21.95 3.15 -1.28
N ILE A 66 23.08 3.64 -1.78
CA ILE A 66 23.19 4.15 -3.15
C ILE A 66 22.83 3.05 -4.16
N THR A 67 23.44 1.86 -4.00
CA THR A 67 23.16 0.70 -4.85
C THR A 67 21.69 0.28 -4.76
N ALA A 68 21.09 0.33 -3.57
CA ALA A 68 19.69 0.01 -3.36
C ALA A 68 18.75 1.01 -4.02
N PHE A 69 19.04 2.31 -3.91
CA PHE A 69 18.26 3.31 -4.62
C PHE A 69 18.34 3.11 -6.14
N GLU A 70 19.54 2.92 -6.67
CA GLU A 70 19.77 2.76 -8.11
C GLU A 70 19.15 1.47 -8.67
N LYS A 71 19.12 0.37 -7.90
CA LYS A 71 18.60 -0.92 -8.38
C LYS A 71 17.13 -1.18 -8.05
N LEU A 72 16.63 -0.66 -6.94
CA LEU A 72 15.26 -0.88 -6.49
C LEU A 72 14.37 0.31 -6.83
N VAL A 73 14.74 1.51 -6.38
CA VAL A 73 13.87 2.70 -6.50
C VAL A 73 13.86 3.25 -7.93
N PHE A 74 15.03 3.37 -8.54
CA PHE A 74 15.17 4.05 -9.83
C PHE A 74 14.35 3.45 -10.99
N PRO A 75 14.23 2.11 -11.13
CA PRO A 75 13.32 1.52 -12.10
C PRO A 75 11.87 1.95 -11.90
N TYR A 76 11.38 1.99 -10.66
CA TYR A 76 10.00 2.37 -10.36
C TYR A 76 9.71 3.85 -10.63
N LEU A 77 10.68 4.74 -10.35
CA LEU A 77 10.54 6.17 -10.66
C LEU A 77 10.26 6.45 -12.15
N LYS A 78 10.69 5.55 -13.05
CA LYS A 78 10.43 5.67 -14.49
C LYS A 78 9.08 5.12 -14.91
N SER A 79 8.52 4.19 -14.14
CA SER A 79 7.24 3.55 -14.41
C SER A 79 6.08 4.11 -13.59
N LYS A 80 6.31 5.08 -12.68
CA LYS A 80 5.24 5.71 -11.92
C LYS A 80 4.14 6.25 -12.85
N PRO A 81 2.85 6.01 -12.54
CA PRO A 81 1.75 6.53 -13.34
C PRO A 81 1.82 8.05 -13.47
N ASN A 82 1.82 8.56 -14.70
CA ASN A 82 1.89 9.99 -14.96
C ASN A 82 0.47 10.60 -14.91
N PRO A 83 0.16 11.49 -13.93
CA PRO A 83 -1.17 12.09 -13.82
C PRO A 83 -1.63 12.83 -15.09
N GLN A 84 -0.70 13.41 -15.86
CA GLN A 84 -1.01 14.13 -17.11
C GLN A 84 -1.61 13.23 -18.20
N LYS A 85 -1.32 11.91 -18.15
CA LYS A 85 -1.80 10.93 -19.12
C LYS A 85 -3.16 10.34 -18.78
N SER A 86 -3.78 10.73 -17.65
CA SER A 86 -5.07 10.18 -17.25
C SER A 86 -6.18 10.54 -18.24
N PRO A 87 -6.95 9.58 -18.76
CA PRO A 87 -8.11 9.86 -19.60
C PRO A 87 -9.38 10.15 -18.77
N TYR A 88 -9.36 9.89 -17.46
CA TYR A 88 -10.55 9.92 -16.61
C TYR A 88 -10.72 11.21 -15.78
N ILE A 89 -9.62 11.91 -15.48
CA ILE A 89 -9.67 13.16 -14.72
C ILE A 89 -9.72 14.34 -15.69
N PRO A 90 -10.69 15.27 -15.56
CA PRO A 90 -10.75 16.48 -16.38
C PRO A 90 -9.46 17.31 -16.34
N PRO A 91 -9.03 17.95 -17.46
CA PRO A 91 -7.78 18.70 -17.51
C PRO A 91 -7.61 19.78 -16.44
N GLU A 92 -8.69 20.45 -16.05
CA GLU A 92 -8.68 21.46 -14.99
C GLU A 92 -8.39 20.84 -13.62
N GLU A 93 -9.07 19.74 -13.28
CA GLU A 93 -8.85 19.03 -12.03
C GLU A 93 -7.42 18.44 -11.97
N ARG A 94 -6.91 17.90 -13.09
CA ARG A 94 -5.50 17.47 -13.20
C ARG A 94 -4.52 18.62 -12.96
N ARG A 95 -4.83 19.83 -13.42
CA ARG A 95 -3.98 21.00 -13.20
C ARG A 95 -3.95 21.38 -11.73
N ASN A 96 -5.10 21.36 -11.06
CA ASN A 96 -5.20 21.66 -9.63
C ASN A 96 -4.43 20.63 -8.79
N ASP A 97 -4.55 19.36 -9.16
CA ASP A 97 -3.82 18.23 -8.60
C ASP A 97 -2.30 18.42 -8.71
N LEU A 98 -1.79 18.72 -9.92
CA LEU A 98 -0.37 18.94 -10.16
C LEU A 98 0.15 20.20 -9.43
N ASN A 99 -0.66 21.25 -9.35
CA ASN A 99 -0.31 22.44 -8.56
C ASN A 99 -0.21 22.11 -7.06
N THR A 100 -1.11 21.28 -6.54
CA THR A 100 -1.09 20.83 -5.15
C THR A 100 0.15 19.98 -4.87
N LEU A 101 0.46 19.03 -5.76
CA LEU A 101 1.66 18.21 -5.69
C LEU A 101 2.93 19.07 -5.71
N LYS A 102 3.02 20.05 -6.61
CA LYS A 102 4.16 20.95 -6.71
C LYS A 102 4.39 21.72 -5.40
N LYS A 103 3.34 22.26 -4.79
CA LYS A 103 3.44 22.96 -3.49
C LYS A 103 3.91 22.02 -2.37
N ALA A 104 3.41 20.79 -2.35
CA ALA A 104 3.83 19.79 -1.36
C ALA A 104 5.30 19.41 -1.54
N GLN A 105 5.76 19.24 -2.78
CA GLN A 105 7.15 18.97 -3.12
C GLN A 105 8.06 20.15 -2.80
N GLU A 106 7.65 21.39 -3.07
CA GLU A 106 8.40 22.60 -2.68
C GLU A 106 8.61 22.66 -1.16
N LYS A 107 7.57 22.36 -0.38
CA LYS A 107 7.70 22.22 1.07
C LYS A 107 8.66 21.10 1.45
N GLY A 108 8.55 19.92 0.82
CA GLY A 108 9.47 18.80 1.01
C GLY A 108 10.93 19.13 0.70
N ARG A 109 11.19 19.97 -0.32
CA ARG A 109 12.55 20.44 -0.66
C ARG A 109 13.15 21.36 0.40
N SER A 110 12.31 22.02 1.19
CA SER A 110 12.76 22.89 2.28
C SER A 110 13.00 22.14 3.61
N GLU A 111 12.71 20.84 3.67
CA GLU A 111 12.93 20.05 4.88
C GLU A 111 14.44 19.93 5.22
N PRO A 112 14.79 19.79 6.51
CA PRO A 112 16.17 19.59 6.93
C PRO A 112 16.83 18.38 6.26
N LEU A 113 18.16 18.46 6.08
CA LEU A 113 18.96 17.41 5.45
C LEU A 113 18.70 16.01 6.04
N GLU A 114 18.61 15.90 7.37
CA GLU A 114 18.35 14.63 8.04
C GLU A 114 17.02 14.00 7.61
N LYS A 115 15.95 14.81 7.48
CA LYS A 115 14.66 14.32 6.99
C LYS A 115 14.73 13.88 5.53
N LYS A 116 15.51 14.57 4.69
CA LYS A 116 15.75 14.18 3.29
C LYS A 116 16.49 12.84 3.19
N ILE A 117 17.50 12.62 4.04
CA ILE A 117 18.21 11.33 4.13
C ILE A 117 17.22 10.23 4.54
N ASN A 118 16.42 10.46 5.58
CA ASN A 118 15.43 9.50 6.05
C ASN A 118 14.32 9.23 5.02
N TYR A 119 13.95 10.23 4.23
CA TYR A 119 13.03 10.08 3.10
C TYR A 119 13.58 9.09 2.05
N ILE A 120 14.84 9.23 1.64
CA ILE A 120 15.45 8.30 0.68
C ILE A 120 15.55 6.88 1.25
N ARG A 121 15.87 6.74 2.53
CA ARG A 121 15.86 5.43 3.22
C ARG A 121 14.47 4.81 3.23
N ALA A 122 13.43 5.59 3.47
CA ALA A 122 12.05 5.13 3.40
C ALA A 122 11.69 4.64 1.98
N LYS A 123 12.07 5.38 0.93
CA LYS A 123 11.86 4.95 -0.46
C LYS A 123 12.60 3.66 -0.82
N ILE A 124 13.83 3.48 -0.33
CA ILE A 124 14.56 2.20 -0.50
C ILE A 124 13.80 1.05 0.18
N PHE A 125 13.28 1.29 1.38
CA PHE A 125 12.50 0.31 2.14
C PHE A 125 11.19 -0.06 1.44
N GLU A 126 10.42 0.93 0.99
CA GLU A 126 9.17 0.75 0.22
C GLU A 126 9.42 -0.11 -1.02
N ALA A 127 10.44 0.25 -1.81
CA ALA A 127 10.80 -0.46 -3.04
C ALA A 127 11.27 -1.89 -2.75
N LEU A 128 12.08 -2.08 -1.70
CA LEU A 128 12.51 -3.41 -1.26
C LEU A 128 11.31 -4.28 -0.89
N LEU A 129 10.44 -3.82 0.01
CA LEU A 129 9.30 -4.64 0.44
C LEU A 129 8.34 -4.93 -0.70
N SER A 130 8.06 -3.95 -1.56
CA SER A 130 7.24 -4.17 -2.75
C SER A 130 7.83 -5.26 -3.63
N THR A 131 9.14 -5.20 -3.90
CA THR A 131 9.87 -6.24 -4.65
C THR A 131 9.76 -7.60 -3.98
N LEU A 132 9.98 -7.68 -2.66
CA LEU A 132 10.00 -8.94 -1.94
C LEU A 132 8.61 -9.60 -1.88
N MET A 133 7.59 -8.79 -1.60
CA MET A 133 6.20 -9.23 -1.56
C MET A 133 5.75 -9.76 -2.92
N GLU A 134 6.03 -9.05 -4.00
CA GLU A 134 5.61 -9.45 -5.35
C GLU A 134 6.38 -10.67 -5.87
N LEU A 135 7.70 -10.67 -5.76
CA LEU A 135 8.54 -11.67 -6.44
C LEU A 135 8.74 -12.95 -5.63
N TYR A 136 8.81 -12.87 -4.31
CA TYR A 136 9.24 -14.00 -3.47
C TYR A 136 8.18 -14.51 -2.52
N TRP A 137 7.33 -13.65 -1.97
CA TRP A 137 6.41 -14.05 -0.90
C TRP A 137 4.99 -14.33 -1.38
N MET A 138 4.51 -13.63 -2.40
CA MET A 138 3.17 -13.82 -2.97
C MET A 138 3.23 -13.97 -4.49
N PRO A 139 4.07 -14.89 -5.02
CA PRO A 139 4.22 -15.06 -6.45
C PRO A 139 2.88 -15.49 -7.09
N ASN A 140 2.70 -15.17 -8.36
CA ASN A 140 1.59 -15.64 -9.22
C ASN A 140 0.18 -15.07 -8.96
N GLU A 141 -0.09 -14.48 -7.79
CA GLU A 141 -1.45 -13.98 -7.47
C GLU A 141 -1.54 -12.47 -7.21
N VAL A 142 -0.41 -11.85 -6.85
CA VAL A 142 -0.37 -10.46 -6.40
C VAL A 142 0.58 -9.62 -7.26
N PHE A 143 0.18 -8.39 -7.60
CA PHE A 143 1.10 -7.32 -7.99
C PHE A 143 1.19 -6.32 -6.85
N ILE A 144 2.39 -5.80 -6.59
CA ILE A 144 2.60 -4.68 -5.68
C ILE A 144 3.06 -3.50 -6.54
N THR A 145 2.13 -2.60 -6.81
CA THR A 145 2.36 -1.47 -7.72
C THR A 145 2.54 -0.19 -6.92
N GLU A 146 3.69 0.46 -7.02
CA GLU A 146 3.88 1.81 -6.50
C GLU A 146 2.86 2.78 -7.12
N THR A 147 2.35 3.70 -6.31
CA THR A 147 1.34 4.66 -6.80
C THR A 147 1.98 5.86 -7.52
N SER A 148 1.13 6.69 -8.14
CA SER A 148 1.56 7.98 -8.65
C SER A 148 2.13 8.86 -7.54
N GLU A 149 3.02 9.81 -7.88
CA GLU A 149 3.51 10.80 -6.91
C GLU A 149 2.36 11.53 -6.19
N LEU A 150 1.25 11.75 -6.88
CA LEU A 150 0.11 12.41 -6.26
C LEU A 150 -0.59 11.55 -5.21
N ASP A 151 -0.82 10.27 -5.52
CA ASP A 151 -1.47 9.35 -4.59
C ASP A 151 -0.58 9.04 -3.37
N ASP A 152 0.72 8.93 -3.57
CA ASP A 152 1.72 8.86 -2.49
C ASP A 152 1.64 10.11 -1.59
N TRP A 153 1.85 11.31 -2.15
CA TRP A 153 1.93 12.54 -1.36
C TRP A 153 0.62 12.97 -0.71
N LEU A 154 -0.50 12.88 -1.43
CA LEU A 154 -1.78 13.40 -0.97
C LEU A 154 -2.62 12.32 -0.28
N ASN A 155 -2.61 11.10 -0.84
CA ASN A 155 -3.40 10.00 -0.31
C ASN A 155 -2.60 9.11 0.65
N GLY A 156 -1.28 9.23 0.75
CA GLY A 156 -0.45 8.37 1.62
C GLY A 156 -0.64 6.91 1.26
N ALA A 157 -0.55 6.62 -0.03
CA ALA A 157 -0.69 5.31 -0.60
C ALA A 157 0.65 4.95 -1.26
N ASP A 158 1.58 4.35 -0.51
CA ASP A 158 2.92 4.08 -1.05
C ASP A 158 2.84 3.05 -2.18
N ALA A 159 2.08 1.98 -1.95
CA ALA A 159 1.84 0.94 -2.93
C ALA A 159 0.40 0.41 -2.90
N VAL A 160 0.06 -0.35 -3.93
CA VAL A 160 -1.22 -1.05 -4.06
C VAL A 160 -0.95 -2.53 -4.22
N LEU A 161 -1.53 -3.30 -3.31
CA LEU A 161 -1.67 -4.73 -3.45
C LEU A 161 -2.85 -5.00 -4.37
N GLU A 162 -2.56 -5.52 -5.56
CA GLU A 162 -3.53 -5.85 -6.58
C GLU A 162 -3.59 -7.37 -6.81
N THR A 163 -4.79 -7.92 -6.76
CA THR A 163 -5.10 -9.27 -7.25
C THR A 163 -6.24 -9.18 -8.27
N LYS A 164 -6.62 -10.29 -8.89
CA LYS A 164 -7.76 -10.33 -9.82
C LYS A 164 -9.08 -9.86 -9.21
N SER A 165 -9.24 -9.87 -7.89
CA SER A 165 -10.51 -9.55 -7.23
C SER A 165 -10.37 -8.55 -6.07
N LEU A 166 -9.17 -8.02 -5.85
CA LEU A 166 -8.88 -7.18 -4.69
C LEU A 166 -7.90 -6.08 -5.04
N LEU A 167 -8.16 -4.90 -4.48
CA LEU A 167 -7.20 -3.82 -4.35
C LEU A 167 -7.10 -3.44 -2.87
N ALA A 168 -5.89 -3.24 -2.37
CA ALA A 168 -5.64 -2.69 -1.05
C ALA A 168 -4.47 -1.72 -1.10
N ILE A 169 -4.58 -0.61 -0.37
CA ILE A 169 -3.48 0.34 -0.21
C ILE A 169 -2.56 -0.17 0.89
N ILE A 170 -1.27 -0.21 0.60
CA ILE A 170 -0.22 -0.46 1.58
C ILE A 170 0.48 0.86 1.87
N ASP A 171 0.54 1.19 3.16
CA ASP A 171 1.29 2.32 3.68
C ASP A 171 2.49 1.79 4.48
N PHE A 172 3.68 1.89 3.92
CA PHE A 172 4.89 1.35 4.52
C PHE A 172 5.41 2.27 5.63
N THR A 173 5.98 1.69 6.67
CA THR A 173 6.61 2.45 7.75
C THR A 173 7.79 1.72 8.38
N SER A 174 8.75 2.47 8.94
CA SER A 174 9.80 1.88 9.78
C SER A 174 9.46 2.11 11.25
N GLN A 175 9.71 1.12 12.11
CA GLN A 175 9.31 1.15 13.53
C GLN A 175 9.97 2.24 14.39
N ARG A 176 10.89 3.03 13.84
CA ARG A 176 11.65 4.03 14.58
C ARG A 176 10.80 5.22 15.03
N ASP A 177 9.69 5.51 14.36
CA ASP A 177 8.89 6.71 14.62
C ASP A 177 7.46 6.32 15.04
N LYS A 178 7.26 6.17 16.36
CA LYS A 178 5.94 5.91 16.95
C LYS A 178 4.92 6.98 16.59
N GLU A 179 5.35 8.23 16.48
CA GLU A 179 4.45 9.33 16.10
C GLU A 179 4.03 9.23 14.64
N ALA A 180 4.95 8.86 13.73
CA ALA A 180 4.61 8.62 12.33
C ALA A 180 3.61 7.48 12.19
N LEU A 181 3.83 6.38 12.93
CA LEU A 181 2.88 5.27 12.97
C LEU A 181 1.51 5.75 13.48
N HIS A 182 1.47 6.50 14.58
CA HIS A 182 0.23 7.05 15.13
C HIS A 182 -0.50 7.92 14.11
N ARG A 183 0.20 8.84 13.44
CA ARG A 183 -0.36 9.69 12.38
C ARG A 183 -0.95 8.89 11.22
N LYS A 184 -0.30 7.78 10.82
CA LYS A 184 -0.83 6.88 9.77
C LYS A 184 -2.12 6.17 10.23
N ILE A 185 -2.16 5.69 11.48
CA ILE A 185 -3.36 5.06 12.07
C ILE A 185 -4.50 6.07 12.18
N GLU A 186 -4.25 7.26 12.74
CA GLU A 186 -5.23 8.34 12.83
C GLU A 186 -5.80 8.71 11.46
N LYS A 187 -4.96 8.75 10.41
CA LYS A 187 -5.42 9.00 9.05
C LYS A 187 -6.44 7.95 8.58
N ILE A 188 -6.25 6.68 8.93
CA ILE A 188 -7.20 5.61 8.62
C ILE A 188 -8.49 5.78 9.42
N PHE A 189 -8.42 6.08 10.72
CA PHE A 189 -9.62 6.34 11.53
C PHE A 189 -10.43 7.53 11.03
N ASN A 190 -9.76 8.65 10.73
CA ASN A 190 -10.41 9.84 10.20
C ASN A 190 -11.15 9.55 8.88
N ARG A 191 -10.60 8.67 8.03
CA ARG A 191 -11.30 8.19 6.82
C ARG A 191 -12.54 7.39 7.18
N ILE A 192 -12.42 6.39 8.05
CA ILE A 192 -13.54 5.53 8.48
C ILE A 192 -14.67 6.37 9.11
N ASP A 193 -14.32 7.32 9.97
CA ASP A 193 -15.25 8.24 10.62
C ASP A 193 -15.87 9.23 9.64
N SER A 194 -15.21 9.55 8.52
CA SER A 194 -15.85 10.31 7.44
C SER A 194 -16.76 9.45 6.55
N GLY A 195 -16.85 8.13 6.81
CA GLY A 195 -17.59 7.19 5.98
C GLY A 195 -16.88 6.80 4.68
N ASN A 196 -15.56 6.97 4.62
CA ASN A 196 -14.73 6.65 3.47
C ASN A 196 -13.62 5.66 3.85
N LEU A 197 -12.96 5.07 2.85
CA LEU A 197 -11.66 4.41 3.01
C LEU A 197 -10.61 5.13 2.16
N GLY A 198 -9.56 4.42 1.75
CA GLY A 198 -8.58 4.93 0.82
C GLY A 198 -9.17 5.25 -0.57
N GLN A 199 -8.47 6.15 -1.27
CA GLN A 199 -8.74 6.46 -2.67
C GLN A 199 -7.44 6.39 -3.47
N LEU A 200 -7.57 6.09 -4.77
CA LEU A 200 -6.50 6.19 -5.75
C LEU A 200 -7.03 6.96 -6.95
N ARG A 201 -6.33 8.02 -7.35
CA ARG A 201 -6.77 8.88 -8.46
C ARG A 201 -6.08 8.56 -9.77
N TYR A 202 -4.81 8.16 -9.69
CA TYR A 202 -3.97 7.87 -10.85
C TYR A 202 -3.32 6.50 -10.68
N PHE A 203 -4.12 5.44 -10.79
CA PHE A 203 -3.66 4.07 -10.64
C PHE A 203 -3.62 3.36 -12.00
N GLU A 204 -2.46 2.80 -12.33
CA GLU A 204 -2.28 1.94 -13.49
C GLU A 204 -2.26 0.48 -13.05
N SER A 205 -3.30 -0.25 -13.41
CA SER A 205 -3.49 -1.65 -13.02
C SER A 205 -2.57 -2.55 -13.83
N GLN A 206 -1.86 -3.45 -13.16
CA GLN A 206 -1.00 -4.44 -13.80
C GLN A 206 -1.83 -5.55 -14.48
N PHE A 207 -3.01 -5.88 -13.92
CA PHE A 207 -3.93 -6.83 -14.58
C PHE A 207 -4.64 -6.21 -15.79
N ALA A 208 -5.13 -4.98 -15.69
CA ALA A 208 -5.83 -4.32 -16.79
C ALA A 208 -4.88 -3.74 -17.85
N ARG A 209 -3.60 -3.55 -17.50
CA ARG A 209 -2.57 -2.89 -18.33
C ARG A 209 -3.01 -1.53 -18.86
N ARG A 210 -3.68 -0.77 -17.99
CA ARG A 210 -4.15 0.58 -18.28
C ARG A 210 -4.40 1.33 -16.99
N MET A 211 -4.42 2.65 -17.10
CA MET A 211 -4.97 3.49 -16.04
C MET A 211 -6.43 3.11 -15.79
N LEU A 212 -6.83 3.07 -14.51
CA LEU A 212 -8.22 2.88 -14.11
C LEU A 212 -8.88 4.23 -13.80
N PRO A 213 -10.23 4.32 -13.85
CA PRO A 213 -10.95 5.45 -13.29
C PRO A 213 -10.62 5.63 -11.80
N PRO A 214 -10.86 6.81 -11.21
CA PRO A 214 -10.61 7.04 -9.79
C PRO A 214 -11.31 6.01 -8.92
N LEU A 215 -10.53 5.36 -8.08
CA LEU A 215 -10.97 4.28 -7.19
C LEU A 215 -11.19 4.85 -5.80
N ARG A 216 -12.27 4.43 -5.15
CA ARG A 216 -12.66 4.82 -3.78
C ARG A 216 -13.00 3.58 -2.99
N MET A 217 -13.13 3.74 -1.67
CA MET A 217 -13.49 2.65 -0.76
C MET A 217 -12.46 1.50 -0.76
N ILE A 218 -11.19 1.84 -0.93
CA ILE A 218 -10.10 0.85 -0.94
C ILE A 218 -9.60 0.66 0.49
N PRO A 219 -9.58 -0.56 1.04
CA PRO A 219 -9.04 -0.80 2.37
C PRO A 219 -7.56 -0.41 2.40
N SER A 220 -7.10 0.11 3.54
CA SER A 220 -5.71 0.51 3.73
C SER A 220 -5.13 -0.27 4.90
N VAL A 221 -3.89 -0.71 4.76
CA VAL A 221 -3.13 -1.38 5.82
C VAL A 221 -1.76 -0.74 5.93
N ILE A 222 -1.22 -0.73 7.13
CA ILE A 222 0.13 -0.26 7.41
C ILE A 222 1.04 -1.48 7.45
N VAL A 223 2.19 -1.44 6.79
CA VAL A 223 3.18 -2.52 6.89
C VAL A 223 4.47 -1.92 7.38
N GLY A 224 4.97 -2.39 8.52
CA GLY A 224 6.24 -1.89 9.00
C GLY A 224 7.20 -2.92 9.56
N LEU A 225 8.48 -2.57 9.47
CA LEU A 225 9.59 -3.40 9.94
C LEU A 225 10.61 -2.58 10.71
N SER A 226 11.34 -3.27 11.58
CA SER A 226 12.53 -2.70 12.23
C SER A 226 13.65 -2.50 11.20
N GLN A 227 14.49 -1.50 11.44
CA GLN A 227 15.65 -1.24 10.58
C GLN A 227 16.56 -2.47 10.44
N ALA A 228 16.79 -3.21 11.52
CA ALA A 228 17.65 -4.40 11.51
C ALA A 228 17.12 -5.47 10.53
N ASN A 229 15.80 -5.66 10.48
CA ASN A 229 15.18 -6.59 9.53
C ASN A 229 15.30 -6.08 8.09
N ILE A 230 15.13 -4.78 7.87
CA ILE A 230 15.31 -4.16 6.54
C ILE A 230 16.74 -4.37 6.04
N GLU A 231 17.73 -4.13 6.88
CA GLU A 231 19.15 -4.30 6.53
C GLU A 231 19.49 -5.77 6.22
N THR A 232 18.94 -6.70 7.02
CA THR A 232 19.08 -8.13 6.77
C THR A 232 18.49 -8.51 5.41
N LEU A 233 17.28 -8.02 5.09
CA LEU A 233 16.62 -8.30 3.81
C LEU A 233 17.36 -7.68 2.62
N LEU A 234 17.93 -6.47 2.77
CA LEU A 234 18.79 -5.87 1.75
C LEU A 234 20.03 -6.74 1.48
N ASP A 235 20.67 -7.25 2.52
CA ASP A 235 21.84 -8.11 2.37
C ASP A 235 21.52 -9.41 1.65
N LEU A 236 20.40 -10.06 2.00
CA LEU A 236 19.93 -11.26 1.30
C LEU A 236 19.61 -10.96 -0.17
N TYR A 237 18.95 -9.82 -0.44
CA TYR A 237 18.61 -9.39 -1.80
C TYR A 237 19.86 -9.19 -2.67
N PHE A 238 20.87 -8.47 -2.18
CA PHE A 238 22.10 -8.24 -2.97
C PHE A 238 22.99 -9.46 -3.10
N ARG A 239 22.97 -10.38 -2.14
CA ARG A 239 23.61 -11.69 -2.25
C ARG A 239 22.88 -12.65 -3.19
N LYS A 240 21.68 -12.28 -3.64
CA LYS A 240 20.78 -13.13 -4.44
C LYS A 240 20.44 -14.45 -3.72
N ASP A 241 20.36 -14.43 -2.39
CA ASP A 241 19.98 -15.60 -1.60
C ASP A 241 18.45 -15.76 -1.59
N THR A 242 17.91 -16.17 -2.74
CA THR A 242 16.46 -16.29 -2.95
C THR A 242 15.83 -17.28 -1.99
N LYS A 243 16.55 -18.35 -1.63
CA LYS A 243 16.07 -19.35 -0.66
C LYS A 243 15.92 -18.75 0.74
N ALA A 244 16.89 -17.94 1.19
CA ALA A 244 16.77 -17.27 2.48
C ALA A 244 15.65 -16.22 2.48
N ILE A 245 15.47 -15.47 1.39
CA ILE A 245 14.37 -14.49 1.24
C ILE A 245 13.01 -15.18 1.29
N GLN A 246 12.84 -16.26 0.52
CA GLN A 246 11.59 -17.02 0.45
C GLN A 246 11.23 -17.65 1.79
N ASN A 247 12.21 -18.06 2.60
CA ASN A 247 11.99 -18.66 3.92
C ASN A 247 12.13 -17.63 5.06
N HIS A 248 12.23 -16.34 4.75
CA HIS A 248 12.40 -15.33 5.78
C HIS A 248 11.10 -15.14 6.56
N TRP A 249 11.16 -15.29 7.89
CA TRP A 249 10.00 -15.23 8.80
C TRP A 249 9.16 -13.95 8.66
N VAL A 250 9.76 -12.84 8.22
CA VAL A 250 9.09 -11.55 8.01
C VAL A 250 7.87 -11.67 7.11
N LYS A 251 7.88 -12.54 6.10
CA LYS A 251 6.72 -12.71 5.21
C LYS A 251 5.46 -13.13 5.98
N TYR A 252 5.62 -14.00 6.97
CA TYR A 252 4.53 -14.46 7.83
C TYR A 252 4.13 -13.39 8.84
N ALA A 253 5.09 -12.67 9.40
CA ALA A 253 4.80 -11.56 10.31
C ALA A 253 3.99 -10.46 9.63
N ILE A 254 4.35 -10.06 8.40
CA ILE A 254 3.59 -9.08 7.61
C ILE A 254 2.16 -9.58 7.37
N ALA A 255 2.00 -10.84 6.95
CA ALA A 255 0.69 -11.38 6.64
C ALA A 255 -0.20 -11.51 7.88
N GLU A 256 0.35 -11.95 9.01
CA GLU A 256 -0.34 -11.96 10.31
C GLU A 256 -0.71 -10.54 10.77
N GLU A 257 0.19 -9.58 10.60
CA GLU A 257 -0.05 -8.18 10.95
C GLU A 257 -1.19 -7.56 10.13
N ILE A 258 -1.23 -7.84 8.82
CA ILE A 258 -2.32 -7.41 7.95
C ILE A 258 -3.65 -8.02 8.41
N LEU A 259 -3.69 -9.32 8.72
CA LEU A 259 -4.91 -9.99 9.20
C LEU A 259 -5.41 -9.40 10.52
N LYS A 260 -4.49 -9.11 11.44
CA LYS A 260 -4.82 -8.47 12.72
C LYS A 260 -5.35 -7.05 12.55
N GLN A 261 -4.77 -6.26 11.62
CA GLN A 261 -5.28 -4.93 11.27
C GLN A 261 -6.67 -4.99 10.62
N VAL A 262 -6.90 -5.95 9.70
CA VAL A 262 -8.21 -6.17 9.08
C VAL A 262 -9.28 -6.40 10.14
N GLU A 263 -9.03 -7.31 11.08
CA GLU A 263 -9.98 -7.60 12.16
C GLU A 263 -10.19 -6.40 13.09
N PHE A 264 -9.10 -5.71 13.43
CA PHE A 264 -9.16 -4.50 14.25
C PHE A 264 -10.01 -3.40 13.59
N PHE A 265 -9.75 -3.05 12.32
CA PHE A 265 -10.49 -2.01 11.62
C PHE A 265 -11.95 -2.40 11.39
N LYS A 266 -12.26 -3.69 11.15
CA LYS A 266 -13.65 -4.15 11.08
C LYS A 266 -14.39 -3.94 12.39
N ARG A 267 -13.79 -4.28 13.54
CA ARG A 267 -14.39 -4.04 14.85
C ARG A 267 -14.65 -2.56 15.07
N TYR A 268 -13.67 -1.72 14.73
CA TYR A 268 -13.83 -0.28 14.80
C TYR A 268 -14.98 0.21 13.89
N ILE A 269 -14.98 -0.15 12.61
CA ILE A 269 -16.02 0.21 11.62
C ILE A 269 -17.44 -0.15 12.11
N ASN A 270 -17.58 -1.32 12.73
CA ASN A 270 -18.86 -1.86 13.19
C ASN A 270 -19.25 -1.39 14.60
N ASN A 271 -18.43 -0.58 15.27
CA ASN A 271 -18.75 -0.01 16.58
C ASN A 271 -19.82 1.08 16.42
N PRO A 272 -21.05 0.89 16.97
CA PRO A 272 -22.11 1.89 16.87
C PRO A 272 -21.81 3.18 17.65
N HIS A 273 -20.84 3.17 18.55
CA HIS A 273 -20.43 4.32 19.36
C HIS A 273 -19.34 5.18 18.72
N ARG A 274 -18.80 4.79 17.56
CA ARG A 274 -17.80 5.62 16.86
C ARG A 274 -18.44 6.89 16.27
N LYS A 275 -17.60 7.88 15.96
CA LYS A 275 -18.02 9.13 15.35
C LYS A 275 -18.66 8.88 13.97
N ASN A 276 -19.78 9.55 13.72
CA ASN A 276 -20.54 9.47 12.45
C ASN A 276 -20.89 8.03 11.99
N TYR A 277 -21.17 7.13 12.94
CA TYR A 277 -21.56 5.77 12.59
C TYR A 277 -22.79 5.74 11.68
N ARG A 278 -22.68 4.97 10.60
CA ARG A 278 -23.74 4.73 9.62
C ARG A 278 -23.76 3.25 9.25
N PRO A 279 -24.82 2.50 9.57
CA PRO A 279 -24.85 1.04 9.35
C PRO A 279 -24.61 0.63 7.88
N ASP A 280 -25.22 1.35 6.93
CA ASP A 280 -25.11 1.10 5.49
C ASP A 280 -23.66 1.28 4.98
N VAL A 281 -22.97 2.30 5.49
CA VAL A 281 -21.57 2.55 5.13
C VAL A 281 -20.65 1.56 5.83
N ALA A 282 -20.91 1.28 7.11
CA ALA A 282 -20.14 0.33 7.90
C ALA A 282 -20.15 -1.05 7.25
N GLN A 283 -21.30 -1.53 6.78
CA GLN A 283 -21.42 -2.80 6.07
C GLN A 283 -20.52 -2.85 4.83
N ARG A 284 -20.53 -1.81 3.99
CA ARG A 284 -19.68 -1.75 2.78
C ARG A 284 -18.19 -1.70 3.12
N MET A 285 -17.79 -0.92 4.12
CA MET A 285 -16.40 -0.84 4.57
C MET A 285 -15.93 -2.17 5.16
N SER A 286 -16.75 -2.80 6.00
CA SER A 286 -16.45 -4.11 6.60
C SER A 286 -16.29 -5.18 5.51
N ALA A 287 -17.16 -5.18 4.50
CA ALA A 287 -17.05 -6.12 3.37
C ALA A 287 -15.74 -5.95 2.58
N ALA A 288 -15.26 -4.72 2.40
CA ALA A 288 -13.97 -4.46 1.75
C ALA A 288 -12.80 -5.05 2.55
N TYR A 289 -12.80 -4.87 3.88
CA TYR A 289 -11.79 -5.48 4.75
C TYR A 289 -11.92 -7.01 4.85
N ASP A 290 -13.15 -7.56 4.84
CA ASP A 290 -13.37 -9.01 4.80
C ASP A 290 -12.77 -9.65 3.54
N ASN A 291 -12.93 -9.00 2.39
CA ASN A 291 -12.34 -9.46 1.14
C ASN A 291 -10.80 -9.43 1.21
N LEU A 292 -10.22 -8.36 1.77
CA LEU A 292 -8.78 -8.28 2.01
C LEU A 292 -8.31 -9.43 2.92
N GLY A 293 -8.95 -9.63 4.07
CA GLY A 293 -8.59 -10.70 5.00
C GLY A 293 -8.65 -12.09 4.38
N LYS A 294 -9.71 -12.39 3.62
CA LYS A 294 -9.84 -13.67 2.90
C LYS A 294 -8.74 -13.86 1.86
N SER A 295 -8.38 -12.82 1.12
CA SER A 295 -7.31 -12.92 0.11
C SER A 295 -5.95 -13.14 0.78
N ILE A 296 -5.63 -12.40 1.84
CA ILE A 296 -4.37 -12.60 2.58
C ILE A 296 -4.30 -14.00 3.19
N GLN A 297 -5.40 -14.47 3.79
CA GLN A 297 -5.46 -15.82 4.34
C GLN A 297 -5.19 -16.89 3.28
N ARG A 298 -5.75 -16.75 2.08
CA ARG A 298 -5.47 -17.68 0.95
C ARG A 298 -4.01 -17.64 0.55
N LEU A 299 -3.42 -16.45 0.44
CA LEU A 299 -2.02 -16.27 0.04
C LEU A 299 -1.05 -16.94 1.03
N ILE A 300 -1.39 -16.96 2.31
CA ILE A 300 -0.64 -17.72 3.32
C ILE A 300 -0.91 -19.22 3.17
N THR A 301 -2.18 -19.67 3.25
CA THR A 301 -2.54 -21.10 3.30
C THR A 301 -2.07 -21.94 2.08
N LEU A 302 -1.65 -21.34 0.97
CA LEU A 302 -1.08 -22.05 -0.17
C LEU A 302 0.28 -22.74 0.13
N ASN A 303 0.92 -22.55 1.29
CA ASN A 303 2.18 -23.25 1.67
C ASN A 303 2.19 -23.88 3.09
N PRO A 304 1.26 -24.80 3.42
CA PRO A 304 0.97 -25.16 4.82
C PRO A 304 2.04 -26.02 5.53
N SER A 305 2.93 -26.71 4.80
CA SER A 305 3.82 -27.73 5.40
C SER A 305 5.03 -27.16 6.17
N GLN A 306 5.38 -25.88 5.98
CA GLN A 306 6.44 -25.18 6.73
C GLN A 306 5.90 -24.12 7.70
N GLU A 307 4.64 -23.73 7.54
CA GLU A 307 4.07 -22.52 8.14
C GLU A 307 3.87 -22.59 9.65
N GLU A 308 3.38 -23.72 10.17
CA GLU A 308 2.96 -23.78 11.57
C GLU A 308 4.14 -23.67 12.54
N LYS A 309 5.29 -24.27 12.17
CA LYS A 309 6.53 -24.17 12.96
C LYS A 309 7.15 -22.78 12.90
N GLU A 310 7.14 -22.14 11.72
CA GLU A 310 7.75 -20.82 11.52
C GLU A 310 6.88 -19.68 12.06
N MET A 311 5.55 -19.77 11.93
CA MET A 311 4.62 -18.83 12.56
C MET A 311 4.70 -18.87 14.09
N THR A 312 4.85 -20.06 14.68
CA THR A 312 5.03 -20.19 16.13
C THR A 312 6.33 -19.53 16.59
N ALA A 313 7.41 -19.63 15.80
CA ALA A 313 8.68 -18.95 16.08
C ALA A 313 8.59 -17.41 15.93
N ALA A 314 7.73 -16.90 15.04
CA ALA A 314 7.53 -15.46 14.85
C ALA A 314 6.73 -14.82 16.00
N ARG A 315 5.76 -15.54 16.58
CA ARG A 315 4.88 -15.04 17.66
C ARG A 315 5.60 -14.65 18.96
N GLY A 316 6.85 -15.08 19.15
CA GLY A 316 7.68 -14.72 20.30
C GLY A 316 8.51 -13.44 20.16
N ARG A 317 8.45 -12.73 19.02
CA ARG A 317 9.32 -11.56 18.77
C ARG A 317 8.58 -10.25 19.05
N PRO A 318 9.13 -9.34 19.89
CA PRO A 318 8.47 -8.10 20.34
C PRO A 318 8.38 -6.99 19.27
N ASP A 319 8.83 -7.25 18.05
CA ASP A 319 9.03 -6.23 17.02
C ASP A 319 7.90 -6.21 15.97
N THR A 320 6.63 -6.30 16.38
CA THR A 320 5.51 -6.20 15.42
C THR A 320 4.78 -4.86 15.54
N VAL A 321 4.44 -4.24 14.41
CA VAL A 321 3.72 -2.95 14.41
C VAL A 321 2.34 -3.10 15.03
N TYR A 322 1.74 -4.28 14.96
CA TYR A 322 0.46 -4.57 15.61
C TYR A 322 0.47 -4.33 17.13
N GLN A 323 1.54 -4.72 17.83
CA GLN A 323 1.63 -4.46 19.27
C GLN A 323 1.62 -2.95 19.57
N LEU A 324 2.27 -2.16 18.72
CA LEU A 324 2.25 -0.70 18.81
C LEU A 324 0.88 -0.12 18.44
N ILE A 325 0.19 -0.67 17.43
CA ILE A 325 -1.19 -0.28 17.08
C ILE A 325 -2.12 -0.49 18.28
N MET A 326 -2.03 -1.65 18.94
CA MET A 326 -2.87 -1.95 20.10
C MET A 326 -2.59 -1.01 21.28
N GLN A 327 -1.33 -0.60 21.48
CA GLN A 327 -0.97 0.39 22.50
C GLN A 327 -1.42 1.82 22.16
N ALA A 328 -1.52 2.16 20.87
CA ALA A 328 -1.89 3.51 20.43
C ALA A 328 -3.41 3.76 20.46
N VAL A 329 -4.22 2.71 20.57
CA VAL A 329 -5.69 2.78 20.50
C VAL A 329 -6.34 2.73 21.88
N ILE A 330 -5.65 2.16 22.88
CA ILE A 330 -6.09 2.08 24.28
C ILE A 330 -5.72 3.38 25.00
#